data_AF-A0AA36MTD1-F1
#
_entry.id   AF-A0AA36MTD1-F1
#
_cell.length_a   1.000
_cell.length_b   1.000
_cell.length_c   1.000
_cell.angle_alpha   90.00
_cell.angle_beta   90.00
_cell.angle_gamma   90.00
#
_symmetry.space_group_name_H-M   'P 1'
#
loop_
_entity.id
_entity.type
_entity.pdbx_description
1 polymer ?
#
loop_
_entity_poly.entity_id
_entity_poly.type
_entity_poly.pdbx_seq_one_letter_code
_entity_poly.pdbx_strand_id
1 'polypeptide(L)'
;MAALDPRIPCLGRFIKHWASRRRINNRSEGTLSTYTLILQLFYAMQKRDPPVLPLVTHILKGLEGNPGEVPKAVNRLQLPPEMDDRSGELRSLPFLTDPMMIREDGRFCEQNTESLGELLRGFFQLWGHQ
;
A
#
# COMPACT_ATOMS: atom_id res chain seq x y z
N MET A 1 -0.46 -6.31 2.32
CA MET A 1 -1.47 -5.22 2.32
C MET A 1 -2.90 -5.72 2.38
N ALA A 2 -3.42 -6.49 1.41
CA ALA A 2 -4.83 -6.91 1.43
C ALA A 2 -5.23 -7.80 2.63
N ALA A 3 -4.28 -8.56 3.18
CA ALA A 3 -4.47 -9.36 4.39
C ALA A 3 -4.35 -8.56 5.71
N LEU A 4 -3.95 -7.28 5.65
CA LEU A 4 -3.86 -6.44 6.84
C LEU A 4 -5.24 -5.95 7.28
N ASP A 5 -6.16 -5.69 6.35
CA ASP A 5 -7.50 -5.23 6.69
C ASP A 5 -8.57 -5.89 5.79
N PRO A 6 -9.60 -6.52 6.37
CA PRO A 6 -10.62 -7.27 5.62
C PRO A 6 -11.50 -6.39 4.72
N ARG A 7 -11.50 -5.06 4.91
CA ARG A 7 -12.25 -4.11 4.07
C ARG A 7 -11.60 -3.91 2.70
N ILE A 8 -10.28 -4.12 2.60
CA ILE A 8 -9.48 -3.84 1.39
C ILE A 8 -9.89 -4.71 0.18
N PRO A 9 -10.06 -6.04 0.31
CA PRO A 9 -10.56 -6.84 -0.81
C PRO A 9 -11.94 -6.40 -1.31
N CYS A 10 -12.85 -6.01 -0.41
CA CYS A 10 -14.18 -5.53 -0.77
C CYS A 10 -14.11 -4.21 -1.55
N LEU A 11 -13.35 -3.23 -1.04
CA LEU A 11 -13.13 -1.95 -1.72
C LEU A 11 -12.46 -2.13 -3.09
N GLY A 12 -11.44 -3.01 -3.17
CA GLY A 12 -10.74 -3.31 -4.42
C GLY A 12 -11.66 -3.91 -5.48
N ARG A 13 -12.52 -4.87 -5.11
CA ARG A 13 -13.52 -5.44 -6.02
C ARG A 13 -14.53 -4.38 -6.48
N PHE A 14 -15.01 -3.54 -5.57
CA PHE A 14 -15.95 -2.48 -5.90
C PHE A 14 -15.35 -1.48 -6.90
N ILE A 15 -14.16 -0.93 -6.61
CA ILE A 15 -13.49 0.05 -7.46
C ILE A 15 -13.18 -0.56 -8.83
N LYS A 16 -12.71 -1.80 -8.87
CA LYS A 16 -12.46 -2.51 -10.13
C LYS A 16 -13.74 -2.64 -10.96
N HIS A 17 -14.85 -3.04 -10.33
CA HIS A 17 -16.13 -3.17 -11.01
C HIS A 17 -16.62 -1.80 -11.52
N TRP A 18 -16.63 -0.77 -10.66
CA TRP A 18 -17.00 0.60 -11.03
C TRP A 18 -16.18 1.11 -12.22
N ALA A 19 -14.86 0.97 -12.19
CA ALA A 19 -13.97 1.44 -13.25
C ALA A 19 -14.21 0.69 -14.57
N SER A 20 -14.51 -0.62 -14.50
CA SER A 20 -14.90 -1.41 -15.66
C SER A 20 -16.22 -0.96 -16.28
N ARG A 21 -17.23 -0.66 -15.45
CA ARG A 21 -18.53 -0.14 -15.92
C ARG A 21 -18.40 1.23 -16.58
N ARG A 22 -17.39 2.02 -16.19
CA ARG A 22 -17.07 3.32 -16.77
C ARG A 22 -16.07 3.27 -17.93
N ARG A 23 -15.52 2.08 -18.25
CA ARG A 23 -14.49 1.88 -19.29
C ARG A 23 -13.22 2.72 -19.09
N ILE A 24 -12.80 2.90 -17.84
CA ILE A 24 -11.60 3.67 -17.47
C ILE A 24 -10.48 2.78 -16.92
N ASN A 25 -10.56 1.47 -17.15
CA ASN A 25 -9.64 0.47 -16.59
C ASN A 25 -8.89 -0.38 -17.66
N ASN A 26 -8.68 0.18 -18.85
CA ASN A 26 -8.00 -0.46 -19.98
C ASN A 26 -6.72 0.29 -20.40
N ARG A 27 -5.56 -0.25 -20.01
CA ARG A 27 -4.26 0.38 -20.27
C ARG A 27 -3.92 0.47 -21.76
N SER A 28 -4.32 -0.51 -22.57
CA SER A 28 -4.02 -0.49 -24.01
C SER A 28 -4.79 0.59 -24.76
N GLU A 29 -5.89 1.08 -24.17
CA GLU A 29 -6.71 2.18 -24.70
C GLU A 29 -6.36 3.54 -24.05
N GLY A 30 -5.24 3.63 -23.31
CA GLY A 30 -4.79 4.87 -22.68
C GLY A 30 -5.50 5.25 -21.39
N THR A 31 -6.30 4.35 -20.81
CA THR A 31 -6.94 4.56 -19.49
C THR A 31 -6.18 3.87 -18.36
N LEU A 32 -6.65 3.95 -17.12
CA LEU A 32 -5.92 3.44 -15.96
C LEU A 32 -5.79 1.92 -16.03
N SER A 33 -4.68 1.38 -15.55
CA SER A 33 -4.58 -0.07 -15.36
C SER A 33 -5.30 -0.51 -14.08
N THR A 34 -5.70 -1.78 -13.98
CA THR A 34 -6.21 -2.32 -12.71
C THR A 34 -5.19 -2.15 -11.58
N TYR A 35 -3.90 -2.30 -11.87
CA TYR A 35 -2.84 -2.08 -10.89
C TYR A 35 -2.83 -0.63 -10.39
N THR A 36 -2.96 0.35 -11.30
CA THR A 36 -3.04 1.78 -10.95
C THR A 36 -4.23 2.07 -10.05
N LEU A 37 -5.40 1.50 -10.33
CA LEU A 37 -6.61 1.65 -9.49
C LEU A 37 -6.40 1.09 -8.08
N ILE A 38 -5.74 -0.06 -7.95
CA ILE A 38 -5.43 -0.66 -6.64
C ILE A 38 -4.40 0.18 -5.88
N LEU A 39 -3.39 0.73 -6.55
CA LEU A 39 -2.44 1.67 -5.93
C LEU A 39 -3.13 2.95 -5.44
N GLN A 40 -4.04 3.52 -6.23
CA GLN A 40 -4.84 4.68 -5.83
C GLN A 40 -5.71 4.37 -4.59
N LEU A 41 -6.29 3.17 -4.54
CA LEU A 41 -7.01 2.70 -3.35
C LEU A 41 -6.07 2.62 -2.14
N PHE A 42 -4.94 1.93 -2.26
CA PHE A 42 -3.98 1.79 -1.15
C PHE A 42 -3.49 3.14 -0.64
N TYR A 43 -3.19 4.07 -1.56
CA TYR A 43 -2.82 5.43 -1.20
C TYR A 43 -3.94 6.16 -0.45
N ALA A 44 -5.20 6.05 -0.90
CA ALA A 44 -6.33 6.67 -0.22
C ALA A 44 -6.52 6.14 1.22
N MET A 45 -6.28 4.84 1.42
CA MET A 45 -6.37 4.16 2.72
C MET A 45 -5.21 4.55 3.66
N GLN A 46 -4.01 4.72 3.11
CA GLN A 46 -2.83 5.24 3.84
C GLN A 46 -2.98 6.72 4.24
N LYS A 47 -3.77 7.50 3.48
CA LYS A 47 -4.03 8.93 3.74
C LYS A 47 -5.26 9.19 4.61
N ARG A 48 -5.97 8.14 5.08
CA ARG A 48 -7.03 8.32 6.09
C ARG A 48 -6.42 8.77 7.41
N ASP A 49 -7.23 9.46 8.21
CA ASP A 49 -6.91 9.84 9.57
C ASP A 49 -8.03 9.34 10.49
N PRO A 50 -7.82 8.25 11.25
CA PRO A 50 -6.59 7.45 11.35
C PRO A 50 -6.35 6.55 10.09
N PRO A 51 -5.10 6.14 9.79
CA PRO A 51 -4.78 5.36 8.59
C PRO A 51 -5.32 3.92 8.66
N VAL A 52 -5.83 3.42 7.52
CA VAL A 52 -6.35 2.04 7.39
C VAL A 52 -5.25 1.05 7.00
N LEU A 53 -4.21 1.51 6.28
CA LEU A 53 -3.07 0.71 5.87
C LEU A 53 -1.76 1.37 6.30
N PRO A 54 -0.72 0.60 6.62
CA PRO A 54 0.59 1.16 6.93
C PRO A 54 1.19 1.82 5.70
N LEU A 55 1.94 2.91 5.93
CA LEU A 55 2.87 3.43 4.95
C LEU A 55 4.02 2.43 4.75
N VAL A 56 4.64 2.47 3.57
CA VAL A 56 5.82 1.65 3.28
C VAL A 56 6.92 1.87 4.32
N THR A 57 7.08 3.11 4.79
CA THR A 57 8.05 3.49 5.83
C THR A 57 7.85 2.76 7.15
N HIS A 58 6.60 2.44 7.52
CA HIS A 58 6.32 1.72 8.78
C HIS A 58 6.74 0.25 8.70
N ILE A 59 6.78 -0.32 7.49
CA ILE A 59 7.12 -1.73 7.28
C ILE A 59 8.56 -1.94 6.81
N LEU A 60 9.38 -0.90 6.65
CA LEU A 60 10.79 -1.05 6.29
C LEU A 60 11.58 -1.71 7.44
N LYS A 61 12.44 -2.66 7.09
CA LYS A 61 13.38 -3.32 8.02
C LYS A 61 14.65 -2.47 8.18
N GLY A 62 15.31 -2.57 9.34
CA GLY A 62 16.64 -1.97 9.54
C GLY A 62 16.65 -0.46 9.72
N LEU A 63 15.52 0.13 10.12
CA LEU A 63 15.45 1.55 10.52
C LEU A 63 16.03 1.83 11.92
N GLU A 64 16.93 0.99 12.43
CA GLU A 64 17.61 1.18 13.73
C GLU A 64 18.66 2.32 13.71
N GLY A 65 18.54 3.25 12.76
CA GLY A 65 19.39 4.41 12.58
C GLY A 65 18.64 5.72 12.84
N ASN A 66 19.43 6.76 13.10
CA ASN A 66 19.05 8.13 13.46
C ASN A 66 17.68 8.57 12.85
N PRO A 67 16.69 9.00 13.65
CA PRO A 67 15.31 9.30 13.20
C PRO A 67 15.17 10.32 12.06
N GLY A 68 16.23 11.04 11.69
CA GLY A 68 16.26 11.95 10.55
C GLY A 68 16.43 11.30 9.16
N GLU A 69 16.81 10.02 9.07
CA GLU A 69 17.17 9.36 7.80
C GLU A 69 16.18 8.30 7.31
N VAL A 70 14.98 8.21 7.91
CA VAL A 70 13.98 7.22 7.46
C VAL A 70 13.64 7.44 5.98
N PRO A 71 13.99 6.50 5.08
CA PRO A 71 13.79 6.69 3.65
C PRO A 71 12.30 6.72 3.35
N LYS A 72 11.77 7.83 2.80
CA LYS A 72 10.33 7.94 2.51
C LYS A 72 9.85 7.00 1.38
N ALA A 73 10.75 6.23 0.75
CA ALA A 73 10.44 5.29 -0.32
C ALA A 73 11.53 4.22 -0.44
N VAL A 74 11.15 3.02 -0.88
CA VAL A 74 12.06 1.85 -1.03
C VAL A 74 13.19 2.14 -2.01
N ASN A 75 12.93 2.89 -3.08
CA ASN A 75 13.91 3.23 -4.10
C ASN A 75 15.03 4.16 -3.60
N ARG A 76 14.91 4.73 -2.40
CA ARG A 76 15.99 5.51 -1.77
C ARG A 76 16.91 4.67 -0.89
N LEU A 77 16.57 3.41 -0.66
CA LEU A 77 17.48 2.50 0.03
C LEU A 77 18.64 2.16 -0.91
N GLN A 78 19.87 2.45 -0.48
CA GLN A 78 21.04 1.87 -1.11
C GLN A 78 21.10 0.40 -0.71
N LEU A 79 20.68 -0.44 -1.64
CA LEU A 79 20.51 -1.87 -1.43
C LEU A 79 21.65 -2.61 -2.15
N PRO A 80 22.23 -3.66 -1.54
CA PRO A 80 23.21 -4.50 -2.22
C PRO A 80 22.60 -5.18 -3.47
N PRO A 81 23.38 -5.96 -4.25
CA PRO A 81 22.81 -6.77 -5.34
C PRO A 81 21.62 -7.62 -4.88
N GLU A 82 20.66 -7.84 -5.79
CA GLU A 82 19.45 -8.62 -5.48
C GLU A 82 19.75 -10.10 -5.24
N MET A 83 20.83 -10.60 -5.83
CA MET A 83 21.32 -11.97 -5.69
C MET A 83 22.75 -11.91 -5.15
N ASP A 84 23.04 -12.75 -4.17
CA ASP A 84 24.39 -12.87 -3.65
C ASP A 84 25.27 -13.65 -4.65
N ASP A 85 26.34 -13.03 -5.13
CA ASP A 85 27.19 -13.59 -6.19
C ASP A 85 27.91 -14.89 -5.80
N ARG A 86 27.98 -15.19 -4.49
CA ARG A 86 28.69 -16.36 -3.97
C ARG A 86 27.76 -17.54 -3.72
N SER A 87 26.64 -17.29 -3.06
CA SER A 87 25.64 -18.31 -2.69
C SER A 87 24.56 -18.51 -3.75
N GLY A 88 24.35 -17.52 -4.63
CA GLY A 88 23.25 -17.50 -5.59
C GLY A 88 21.88 -17.25 -4.94
N GLU A 89 21.84 -16.95 -3.64
CA GLU A 89 20.59 -16.72 -2.93
C GLU A 89 20.03 -15.32 -3.21
N LEU A 90 18.71 -15.23 -3.35
CA LEU A 90 17.99 -13.97 -3.44
C LEU A 90 17.99 -13.28 -2.08
N ARG A 91 18.33 -11.99 -2.08
CA ARG A 91 18.27 -11.18 -0.86
C ARG A 91 16.84 -11.08 -0.34
N SER A 92 16.70 -11.16 0.98
CA SER A 92 15.44 -10.82 1.63
C SER A 92 14.96 -9.40 1.32
N LEU A 93 13.65 -9.22 1.24
CA LEU A 93 13.05 -7.91 0.97
C LEU A 93 13.31 -6.95 2.16
N PRO A 94 13.57 -5.66 1.87
CA PRO A 94 13.89 -4.66 2.89
C PRO A 94 12.65 -4.17 3.66
N PHE A 95 11.54 -4.90 3.58
CA PHE A 95 10.30 -4.62 4.30
C PHE A 95 9.66 -5.91 4.81
N LEU A 96 8.84 -5.77 5.85
CA LEU A 96 8.00 -6.82 6.39
C LEU A 96 6.93 -7.19 5.37
N THR A 97 6.81 -8.49 5.10
CA THR A 97 5.82 -9.07 4.18
C THR A 97 4.70 -9.78 4.93
N ASP A 98 5.00 -10.29 6.12
CA ASP A 98 4.08 -11.03 6.97
C ASP A 98 3.11 -10.07 7.71
N PRO A 99 1.78 -10.24 7.57
CA PRO A 99 0.81 -9.40 8.24
C PRO A 99 0.87 -9.40 9.77
N MET A 100 1.21 -10.55 10.39
CA MET A 100 1.33 -10.66 11.84
C MET A 100 2.55 -9.90 12.33
N MET A 101 3.69 -10.05 11.67
CA MET A 101 4.91 -9.30 11.99
C MET A 101 4.70 -7.78 11.88
N ILE A 102 3.94 -7.32 10.87
CA ILE A 102 3.61 -5.90 10.71
C ILE A 102 2.77 -5.38 11.88
N ARG A 103 1.87 -6.20 12.42
CA ARG A 103 1.02 -5.84 13.57
C ARG A 103 1.82 -5.81 14.87
N GLU A 104 2.74 -6.76 15.06
CA GLU A 104 3.59 -6.86 16.25
C GLU A 104 4.65 -5.75 16.32
N ASP A 105 5.14 -5.31 15.15
CA ASP A 105 6.17 -4.26 15.04
C ASP A 105 5.73 -2.90 15.63
N GLY A 106 4.42 -2.66 15.79
CA GLY A 106 3.89 -1.52 16.55
C GLY A 106 4.07 -0.14 15.90
N ARG A 107 4.82 -0.02 14.80
CA ARG A 107 4.96 1.24 14.03
C ARG A 107 3.69 1.66 13.28
N PHE A 108 2.69 0.78 13.22
CA PHE A 108 1.38 1.05 12.65
C PHE A 108 0.28 0.54 13.59
N CYS A 109 -0.63 1.44 13.97
CA CYS A 109 -1.77 1.13 14.83
C CYS A 109 -3.07 1.15 14.01
N GLU A 110 -3.80 0.04 14.01
CA GLU A 110 -5.10 -0.09 13.34
C GLU A 110 -6.21 0.55 14.16
N GLN A 111 -6.29 1.87 14.12
CA GLN A 111 -7.29 2.64 14.88
C GLN A 111 -8.52 3.03 14.05
N ASN A 112 -8.49 2.79 12.74
CA ASN A 112 -9.58 3.18 11.85
C ASN A 112 -10.78 2.25 11.94
N THR A 113 -11.91 2.80 12.40
CA THR A 113 -13.20 2.12 12.53
C THR A 113 -14.23 2.53 11.48
N GLU A 114 -13.85 3.30 10.46
CA GLU A 114 -14.75 3.73 9.38
C GLU A 114 -15.37 2.52 8.66
N SER A 115 -16.64 2.63 8.33
CA SER A 115 -17.35 1.64 7.54
C SER A 115 -16.83 1.57 6.09
N LEU A 116 -17.14 0.48 5.39
CA LEU A 116 -16.85 0.34 3.96
C LEU A 116 -17.41 1.50 3.13
N GLY A 117 -18.60 1.99 3.48
CA GLY A 117 -19.26 3.10 2.78
C GLY A 117 -18.53 4.42 2.97
N GLU A 118 -18.06 4.71 4.18
CA GLU A 118 -17.27 5.91 4.49
C GLU A 118 -15.93 5.91 3.76
N LEU A 119 -15.23 4.77 3.78
CA LEU A 119 -13.96 4.60 3.05
C LEU A 119 -14.14 4.74 1.53
N LEU A 120 -15.23 4.18 0.99
CA LEU A 120 -15.54 4.30 -0.43
C LEU A 120 -15.90 5.74 -0.82
N ARG A 121 -16.70 6.42 0.01
CA ARG A 121 -16.99 7.86 -0.16
C ARG A 121 -15.70 8.66 -0.12
N GLY A 122 -14.82 8.39 0.84
CA GLY A 122 -13.53 9.03 0.99
C GLY A 122 -12.60 8.84 -0.21
N PHE A 123 -12.61 7.66 -0.83
CA PHE A 123 -11.89 7.41 -2.07
C PHE A 123 -12.37 8.31 -3.21
N PHE A 124 -13.68 8.39 -3.45
CA PHE A 124 -14.23 9.23 -4.51
C PHE A 124 -14.11 10.72 -4.22
N GLN A 125 -14.16 11.14 -2.95
CA GLN A 125 -13.88 12.53 -2.57
C GLN A 125 -12.42 12.91 -2.85
N LEU A 126 -11.47 12.02 -2.56
CA LEU A 126 -10.05 12.27 -2.78
C LEU A 126 -9.70 12.42 -4.27
N TRP A 127 -10.30 11.60 -5.14
CA TRP A 127 -9.96 11.55 -6.56
C TRP A 127 -10.98 12.23 -7.48
N GLY A 128 -12.14 12.61 -6.97
CA GLY A 128 -13.26 13.17 -7.75
C GLY A 128 -13.43 14.68 -7.64
N HIS A 129 -12.77 15.36 -6.70
CA HIS A 129 -12.71 16.82 -6.70
C HIS A 129 -11.65 17.30 -7.71
N GLN A 130 -12.14 17.83 -8.83
CA GLN A 130 -11.43 18.76 -9.71
C GLN A 130 -12.19 20.08 -9.76
#